data_AF-A0A358C882-F1
#
_entry.id   AF-A0A358C882-F1
#
_cell.length_a   1.000
_cell.length_b   1.000
_cell.length_c   1.000
_cell.angle_alpha   90.00
_cell.angle_beta   90.00
_cell.angle_gamma   90.00
#
_symmetry.space_group_name_H-M   'P 1'
#
loop_
_entity.id
_entity.type
_entity.pdbx_description
1 polymer ?
#
loop_
_entity_poly.entity_id
_entity_poly.type
_entity_poly.pdbx_seq_one_letter_code
_entity_poly.pdbx_strand_id
1 'polypeptide(L)'
;VLAIIGKIGTAGGTGYTIEFAGSAIRSLSMEGRMTVCNMAIEGGARAGLVAVDDKTIQYVKGRPLAPTGAEWDAAVSYWKTLHSDADAKFDRVVELQASEIVPQVTWGTSPEMVTTVGGRVPDPADAPSEVKRHDWTRALEYMGLKAGTPIADIPVDKVFIGSCT
;
A
#
# COMPACT_ATOMS: atom_id res chain seq x y z
N VAL A 1 -2.18 -3.02 0.85
CA VAL A 1 -1.14 -1.97 0.98
C VAL A 1 -0.13 -2.24 2.10
N LEU A 2 -0.56 -2.65 3.31
CA LEU A 2 0.36 -2.99 4.40
C LEU A 2 1.44 -4.00 4.01
N ALA A 3 1.13 -5.01 3.19
CA ALA A 3 2.13 -5.96 2.68
C ALA A 3 3.25 -5.27 1.88
N ILE A 4 2.94 -4.21 1.12
CA ILE A 4 3.91 -3.44 0.35
C ILE A 4 4.79 -2.64 1.32
N ILE A 5 4.18 -1.88 2.25
CA ILE A 5 4.91 -1.05 3.21
C ILE A 5 5.77 -1.92 4.14
N GLY A 6 5.27 -3.05 4.62
CA GLY A 6 6.05 -4.01 5.41
C GLY A 6 7.24 -4.60 4.64
N LYS A 7 7.14 -4.72 3.31
CA LYS A 7 8.23 -5.21 2.45
C LYS A 7 9.29 -4.13 2.18
N ILE A 8 8.89 -2.89 1.92
CA ILE A 8 9.79 -1.82 1.49
C ILE A 8 10.23 -0.88 2.62
N GLY A 9 9.52 -0.87 3.75
CA GLY A 9 9.68 0.07 4.86
C GLY A 9 9.12 1.45 4.56
N THR A 10 9.12 2.34 5.56
CA THR A 10 8.62 3.72 5.40
C THR A 10 9.53 4.60 4.54
N ALA A 11 10.78 4.19 4.34
CA ALA A 11 11.73 4.87 3.46
C ALA A 11 11.90 4.16 2.10
N GLY A 12 11.10 3.13 1.81
CA GLY A 12 11.28 2.27 0.65
C GLY A 12 11.10 2.97 -0.69
N GLY A 13 10.29 4.03 -0.71
CA GLY A 13 10.02 4.89 -1.85
C GLY A 13 10.69 6.27 -1.79
N THR A 14 11.53 6.55 -0.78
CA THR A 14 12.19 7.86 -0.65
C THR A 14 13.00 8.19 -1.90
N GLY A 15 12.69 9.32 -2.55
CA GLY A 15 13.33 9.74 -3.80
C GLY A 15 12.71 9.13 -5.07
N TYR A 16 11.67 8.30 -4.94
CA TYR A 16 11.00 7.63 -6.05
C TYR A 16 9.53 8.04 -6.18
N THR A 17 8.99 7.85 -7.38
CA THR A 17 7.55 7.67 -7.62
C THR A 17 7.30 6.17 -7.78
N ILE A 18 6.25 5.64 -7.14
CA ILE A 18 5.91 4.22 -7.25
C ILE A 18 4.82 4.05 -8.31
N GLU A 19 5.08 3.18 -9.30
CA GLU A 19 4.03 2.63 -10.16
C GLU A 19 3.59 1.26 -9.64
N PHE A 20 2.30 1.09 -9.42
CA PHE A 20 1.70 -0.19 -9.04
C PHE A 20 1.19 -0.90 -10.30
N ALA A 21 1.76 -2.07 -10.58
CA ALA A 21 1.46 -2.86 -11.77
C ALA A 21 1.15 -4.33 -11.45
N GLY A 22 0.82 -5.09 -12.49
CA GLY A 22 0.51 -6.51 -12.39
C GLY A 22 -0.98 -6.83 -12.34
N SER A 23 -1.30 -8.12 -12.46
CA SER A 23 -2.68 -8.61 -12.55
C SER A 23 -3.48 -8.29 -11.28
N ALA A 24 -2.84 -8.37 -10.11
CA ALA A 24 -3.48 -8.04 -8.84
C ALA A 24 -3.95 -6.58 -8.80
N ILE A 25 -3.10 -5.62 -9.19
CA ILE A 25 -3.48 -4.20 -9.23
C ILE A 25 -4.58 -3.93 -10.26
N ARG A 26 -4.50 -4.54 -11.46
CA ARG A 26 -5.56 -4.45 -12.46
C ARG A 26 -6.89 -5.04 -11.97
N SER A 27 -6.85 -6.06 -11.12
CA SER A 27 -8.06 -6.68 -10.55
C SER A 27 -8.78 -5.82 -9.52
N LEU A 28 -8.12 -4.83 -8.91
CA LEU A 28 -8.74 -3.91 -7.95
C LEU A 28 -9.87 -3.09 -8.57
N SER A 29 -10.78 -2.61 -7.71
CA SER A 29 -11.69 -1.51 -8.05
C SER A 29 -10.92 -0.18 -8.10
N MET A 30 -11.58 0.91 -8.52
CA MET A 30 -10.95 2.23 -8.49
C MET A 30 -10.70 2.72 -7.07
N GLU A 31 -11.58 2.41 -6.13
CA GLU A 31 -11.41 2.67 -4.70
C GLU A 31 -10.19 1.93 -4.17
N GLY A 32 -10.05 0.64 -4.48
CA GLY A 32 -8.86 -0.14 -4.09
C GLY A 32 -7.55 0.44 -4.65
N ARG A 33 -7.58 0.97 -5.89
CA ARG A 33 -6.43 1.67 -6.48
C ARG A 33 -6.15 2.99 -5.74
N MET A 34 -7.17 3.77 -5.43
CA MET A 34 -7.04 5.01 -4.66
C MET A 34 -6.47 4.74 -3.26
N THR A 35 -6.93 3.68 -2.57
CA THR A 35 -6.35 3.25 -1.27
C THR A 35 -4.87 2.94 -1.38
N VAL A 36 -4.44 2.20 -2.41
CA VAL A 36 -3.03 1.84 -2.59
C VAL A 36 -2.18 3.07 -2.95
N CYS A 37 -2.68 3.96 -3.81
CA CYS A 37 -1.99 5.20 -4.17
C CYS A 37 -1.93 6.21 -3.01
N ASN A 38 -3.02 6.34 -2.24
CA ASN A 38 -3.06 7.16 -1.03
C ASN A 38 -1.95 6.74 -0.07
N MET A 39 -1.78 5.44 0.10
CA MET A 39 -0.81 4.90 1.04
C MET A 39 0.63 4.77 0.51
N ALA A 40 0.92 5.32 -0.69
CA ALA A 40 2.29 5.35 -1.21
C ALA A 40 3.19 6.30 -0.41
N ILE A 41 2.63 7.35 0.19
CA ILE A 41 3.36 8.34 0.99
C ILE A 41 3.87 7.74 2.30
N GLU A 42 3.15 6.80 2.91
CA GLU A 42 3.58 6.04 4.10
C GLU A 42 4.76 5.12 3.80
N GLY A 43 4.93 4.72 2.53
CA GLY A 43 6.13 4.05 2.03
C GLY A 43 7.26 5.01 1.66
N GLY A 44 7.07 6.33 1.83
CA GLY A 44 8.06 7.38 1.57
C GLY A 44 8.10 7.86 0.11
N ALA A 45 7.18 7.40 -0.75
CA ALA A 45 7.16 7.77 -2.16
C ALA A 45 6.59 9.17 -2.39
N ARG A 46 7.06 9.85 -3.44
CA ARG A 46 6.55 11.16 -3.85
C ARG A 46 5.12 11.09 -4.41
N ALA A 47 4.80 9.99 -5.09
CA ALA A 47 3.49 9.72 -5.64
C ALA A 47 3.29 8.21 -5.86
N GLY A 48 2.03 7.79 -5.92
CA GLY A 48 1.62 6.44 -6.33
C GLY A 48 0.80 6.50 -7.62
N LEU A 49 1.18 5.71 -8.62
CA LEU A 49 0.56 5.68 -9.94
C LEU A 49 -0.02 4.29 -10.23
N VAL A 50 -1.17 4.27 -10.90
CA VAL A 50 -1.75 3.07 -11.53
C VAL A 50 -2.12 3.45 -12.95
N ALA A 51 -1.66 2.65 -13.92
CA ALA A 51 -1.97 2.87 -15.33
C ALA A 51 -3.48 2.93 -15.58
N VAL A 52 -3.90 3.76 -16.53
CA VAL A 52 -5.30 3.80 -16.97
C VAL A 52 -5.65 2.51 -17.69
N ASP A 53 -6.81 1.94 -17.36
CA ASP A 53 -7.43 0.86 -18.11
C ASP A 53 -8.94 1.08 -18.24
N ASP A 54 -9.64 0.10 -18.81
CA ASP A 54 -11.09 0.18 -19.00
C ASP A 54 -11.85 0.38 -17.68
N LYS A 55 -11.35 -0.13 -16.53
CA LYS A 55 -12.01 0.12 -15.24
C LYS A 55 -11.92 1.59 -14.85
N THR A 56 -10.76 2.22 -15.06
CA THR A 56 -10.59 3.66 -14.83
C THR A 56 -11.54 4.46 -15.72
N ILE A 57 -11.62 4.12 -17.01
CA ILE A 57 -12.48 4.80 -17.98
C ILE A 57 -13.96 4.64 -17.60
N GLN A 58 -14.41 3.42 -17.33
CA GLN A 58 -15.82 3.17 -16.94
C GLN A 58 -16.17 3.86 -15.62
N TYR A 59 -15.23 3.92 -14.68
CA TYR A 59 -15.44 4.61 -13.41
C TYR A 59 -15.70 6.11 -13.61
N VAL A 60 -14.98 6.77 -14.52
CA VAL A 60 -15.14 8.21 -14.78
C VAL A 60 -16.40 8.51 -15.61
N LYS A 61 -16.83 7.57 -16.47
CA LYS A 61 -17.93 7.79 -17.42
C LYS A 61 -19.22 8.23 -16.73
N GLY A 62 -19.75 9.38 -17.14
CA GLY A 62 -21.02 9.92 -16.65
C GLY A 62 -20.97 10.49 -15.22
N ARG A 63 -19.79 10.55 -14.58
CA ARG A 63 -19.63 11.24 -13.30
C ARG A 63 -19.69 12.77 -13.46
N PRO A 64 -20.02 13.51 -12.39
CA PRO A 64 -19.93 14.97 -12.41
C PRO A 64 -18.56 15.43 -12.92
N LEU A 65 -18.56 16.43 -13.80
CA LEU A 65 -17.36 17.01 -14.44
C LEU A 65 -16.60 16.07 -15.39
N ALA A 66 -17.11 14.86 -15.67
CA ALA A 66 -16.56 14.04 -16.74
C ALA A 66 -16.88 14.67 -18.11
N PRO A 67 -15.95 14.60 -19.09
CA PRO A 67 -16.21 15.08 -20.44
C PRO A 67 -17.38 14.29 -21.07
N THR A 68 -18.04 14.90 -22.06
CA THR A 68 -19.20 14.28 -22.74
C THR A 68 -19.08 14.43 -24.26
N GLY A 69 -19.86 13.64 -25.01
CA GLY A 69 -19.88 13.69 -26.47
C GLY A 69 -18.49 13.52 -27.10
N ALA A 70 -18.13 14.39 -28.04
CA ALA A 70 -16.83 14.33 -28.72
C ALA A 70 -15.62 14.54 -27.78
N GLU A 71 -15.77 15.32 -26.71
CA GLU A 71 -14.71 15.51 -25.73
C GLU A 71 -14.43 14.23 -24.94
N TRP A 72 -15.47 13.43 -24.68
CA TRP A 72 -15.32 12.12 -24.04
C TRP A 72 -14.48 11.18 -24.91
N ASP A 73 -14.79 11.09 -26.20
CA ASP A 73 -14.08 10.21 -27.12
C ASP A 73 -12.60 10.63 -27.26
N ALA A 74 -12.33 11.94 -27.35
CA ALA A 74 -10.98 12.47 -27.35
C ALA A 74 -10.23 12.18 -26.04
N ALA A 75 -10.88 12.39 -24.89
CA ALA A 75 -10.30 12.12 -23.58
C ALA A 75 -9.98 10.64 -23.40
N VAL A 76 -10.89 9.73 -23.77
CA VAL A 76 -10.66 8.28 -23.70
C VAL A 76 -9.50 7.86 -24.60
N SER A 77 -9.41 8.42 -25.82
CA SER A 77 -8.29 8.14 -26.72
C SER A 77 -6.96 8.55 -26.10
N TYR A 78 -6.90 9.70 -25.43
CA TYR A 78 -5.70 10.17 -24.73
C TYR A 78 -5.41 9.35 -23.47
N TRP A 79 -6.41 9.09 -22.62
CA TRP A 79 -6.20 8.36 -21.37
C TRP A 79 -5.71 6.93 -21.61
N LYS A 80 -6.08 6.30 -22.73
CA LYS A 80 -5.54 5.00 -23.15
C LYS A 80 -4.03 5.01 -23.40
N THR A 81 -3.39 6.17 -23.53
CA THR A 81 -1.93 6.29 -23.62
C THR A 81 -1.26 6.53 -22.26
N LEU A 82 -2.02 6.65 -21.17
CA LEU A 82 -1.50 6.92 -19.82
C LEU A 82 -1.11 5.61 -19.12
N HIS A 83 -0.08 4.97 -19.65
CA HIS A 83 0.58 3.80 -19.09
C HIS A 83 2.07 3.83 -19.44
N SER A 84 2.89 3.11 -18.69
CA SER A 84 4.30 2.92 -19.04
C SER A 84 4.46 2.11 -20.34
N ASP A 85 5.51 2.40 -21.10
CA ASP A 85 5.88 1.66 -22.30
C ASP A 85 6.34 0.23 -21.95
N ALA A 86 6.28 -0.69 -22.93
CA ALA A 86 6.63 -2.10 -22.72
C ALA A 86 8.10 -2.32 -22.34
N ASP A 87 8.98 -1.40 -22.73
CA ASP A 87 10.42 -1.40 -22.44
C ASP A 87 10.84 -0.34 -21.40
N ALA A 88 9.86 0.23 -20.68
CA ALA A 88 10.11 1.17 -19.60
C ALA A 88 11.08 0.57 -18.56
N LYS A 89 12.08 1.35 -18.18
CA LYS A 89 13.08 0.96 -17.17
C LYS A 89 12.74 1.59 -15.84
N PHE A 90 12.65 0.76 -14.81
CA PHE A 90 12.44 1.19 -13.43
C PHE A 90 13.77 1.12 -12.68
N ASP A 91 14.10 2.16 -11.91
CA ASP A 91 15.31 2.20 -11.08
C ASP A 91 15.34 1.06 -10.05
N ARG A 92 14.15 0.65 -9.58
CA ARG A 92 13.96 -0.45 -8.64
C ARG A 92 12.64 -1.15 -8.91
N VAL A 93 12.68 -2.49 -8.91
CA VAL A 93 11.48 -3.33 -9.01
C VAL A 93 11.32 -4.11 -7.70
N VAL A 94 10.11 -4.11 -7.15
CA VAL A 94 9.74 -4.92 -5.98
C VAL A 94 8.54 -5.77 -6.35
N GLU A 95 8.71 -7.09 -6.32
CA GLU A 95 7.66 -8.04 -6.68
C GLU A 95 7.04 -8.67 -5.43
N LEU A 96 5.71 -8.77 -5.41
CA LEU A 96 4.94 -9.46 -4.38
C LEU A 96 3.96 -10.42 -5.06
N GLN A 97 3.90 -11.66 -4.58
CA GLN A 97 2.90 -12.63 -5.04
C GLN A 97 1.59 -12.39 -4.29
N ALA A 98 0.60 -11.84 -4.98
CA ALA A 98 -0.68 -11.47 -4.36
C ALA A 98 -1.41 -12.65 -3.71
N SER A 99 -1.23 -13.87 -4.25
CA SER A 99 -1.80 -15.10 -3.69
C SER A 99 -1.23 -15.50 -2.33
N GLU A 100 -0.04 -14.99 -1.97
CA GLU A 100 0.61 -15.25 -0.67
C GLU A 100 0.24 -14.18 0.37
N ILE A 101 -0.41 -13.09 -0.05
CA ILE A 101 -0.77 -12.00 0.85
C ILE A 101 -2.02 -12.38 1.66
N VAL A 102 -1.79 -12.73 2.91
CA VAL A 102 -2.85 -12.93 3.92
C VAL A 102 -3.26 -11.60 4.56
N PRO A 103 -4.38 -11.52 5.32
CA PRO A 103 -4.73 -10.32 6.06
C PRO A 103 -3.59 -9.82 6.96
N GLN A 104 -3.28 -8.53 6.82
CA GLN A 104 -2.16 -7.87 7.48
C GLN A 104 -2.65 -6.92 8.57
N VAL A 105 -1.79 -6.62 9.54
CA VAL A 105 -2.04 -5.70 10.64
C VAL A 105 -0.74 -5.06 11.10
N THR A 106 -0.79 -3.79 11.50
CA THR A 106 0.34 -3.12 12.15
C THR A 106 0.26 -3.33 13.65
N TRP A 107 1.35 -3.76 14.26
CA TRP A 107 1.41 -4.08 15.71
C TRP A 107 2.02 -2.95 16.56
N GLY A 108 2.71 -2.01 15.93
CA GLY A 108 3.47 -0.96 16.61
C GLY A 108 3.01 0.45 16.26
N THR A 109 3.94 1.40 16.39
CA THR A 109 3.69 2.84 16.21
C THR A 109 4.04 3.37 14.83
N SER A 110 4.45 2.49 13.90
CA SER A 110 4.86 2.83 12.55
C SER A 110 4.15 1.94 11.52
N PRO A 111 3.76 2.46 10.35
CA PRO A 111 3.05 1.67 9.33
C PRO A 111 3.88 0.54 8.71
N GLU A 112 5.21 0.54 8.87
CA GLU A 112 6.08 -0.58 8.45
C GLU A 112 6.16 -1.71 9.48
N MET A 113 5.67 -1.51 10.71
CA MET A 113 5.63 -2.53 11.77
C MET A 113 4.46 -3.46 11.51
N VAL A 114 4.53 -4.19 10.40
CA VAL A 114 3.47 -5.05 9.87
C VAL A 114 3.74 -6.51 10.25
N THR A 115 2.66 -7.21 10.55
CA THR A 115 2.62 -8.67 10.63
C THR A 115 1.28 -9.16 10.07
N THR A 116 1.02 -10.46 10.14
CA THR A 116 -0.26 -11.04 9.71
C THR A 116 -1.23 -11.10 10.89
N VAL A 117 -2.54 -11.15 10.62
CA VAL A 117 -3.56 -11.32 11.68
C VAL A 117 -3.37 -12.63 12.45
N GLY A 118 -2.88 -13.69 11.80
CA GLY A 118 -2.49 -14.94 12.44
C GLY A 118 -1.06 -14.97 13.01
N GLY A 119 -0.36 -13.84 12.94
CA GLY A 119 1.04 -13.71 13.32
C GLY A 119 1.22 -13.45 14.81
N ARG A 120 2.47 -13.10 15.16
CA ARG A 120 2.86 -12.72 16.52
C ARG A 120 3.56 -11.36 16.50
N VAL A 121 3.51 -10.67 17.63
CA VAL A 121 4.31 -9.47 17.88
C VAL A 121 5.79 -9.85 17.76
N PRO A 122 6.59 -9.19 16.89
CA PRO A 122 8.00 -9.51 16.70
C PRO A 122 8.84 -9.33 17.96
N ASP A 123 9.91 -10.10 18.07
CA ASP A 123 10.91 -9.93 19.12
C ASP A 123 12.00 -8.95 18.65
N PRO A 124 12.31 -7.88 19.39
CA PRO A 124 13.46 -7.00 19.10
C PRO A 124 14.79 -7.76 18.98
N ALA A 125 14.92 -8.94 19.61
CA ALA A 125 16.07 -9.81 19.46
C ALA A 125 16.34 -10.22 18.00
N ASP A 126 15.28 -10.40 17.22
CA ASP A 126 15.29 -10.84 15.82
C ASP A 126 15.31 -9.67 14.82
N ALA A 127 15.41 -8.43 15.31
CA ALA A 127 15.40 -7.26 14.45
C ALA A 127 16.62 -7.24 13.50
N PRO A 128 16.45 -6.83 12.23
CA PRO A 128 17.50 -6.92 11.20
C PRO A 128 18.65 -5.91 11.37
N SER A 129 18.52 -4.97 12.31
CA SER A 129 19.56 -3.99 12.64
C SER A 129 19.38 -3.45 14.04
N GLU A 130 20.43 -2.85 14.60
CA GLU A 130 20.36 -2.22 15.92
C GLU A 130 19.37 -1.05 15.97
N VAL A 131 19.27 -0.30 14.87
CA VAL A 131 18.27 0.77 14.74
C VAL A 131 16.86 0.19 14.83
N LYS A 132 16.57 -0.89 14.09
CA LYS A 132 15.26 -1.56 14.14
C LYS A 132 14.98 -2.20 15.49
N ARG A 133 16.00 -2.77 16.14
CA ARG A 133 15.90 -3.30 17.52
C ARG A 133 15.44 -2.21 18.48
N HIS A 134 16.08 -1.05 18.43
CA HIS A 134 15.73 0.09 19.27
C HIS A 134 14.31 0.62 18.95
N ASP A 135 13.96 0.74 17.67
CA ASP A 135 12.62 1.18 17.25
C ASP A 135 11.52 0.21 17.68
N TRP A 136 11.73 -1.10 17.52
CA TRP A 136 10.78 -2.13 17.97
C TRP A 136 10.64 -2.13 19.48
N THR A 137 11.76 -2.01 20.22
CA THR A 137 11.74 -1.95 21.70
C THR A 137 10.89 -0.78 22.18
N ARG A 138 11.08 0.41 21.62
CA ARG A 138 10.27 1.59 21.98
C ARG A 138 8.80 1.42 21.60
N ALA A 139 8.51 0.82 20.45
CA ALA A 139 7.15 0.57 20.03
C ALA A 139 6.43 -0.41 20.98
N LEU A 140 7.10 -1.47 21.42
CA LEU A 140 6.55 -2.41 22.38
C LEU A 140 6.29 -1.77 23.75
N GLU A 141 7.21 -0.96 24.24
CA GLU A 141 7.04 -0.20 25.48
C GLU A 141 5.84 0.75 25.39
N TYR A 142 5.76 1.53 24.31
CA TYR A 142 4.66 2.48 24.08
C TYR A 142 3.30 1.78 23.96
N MET A 143 3.24 0.68 23.20
CA MET A 143 2.00 -0.08 22.98
C MET A 143 1.63 -0.97 24.18
N GLY A 144 2.53 -1.14 25.15
CA GLY A 144 2.34 -2.07 26.27
C GLY A 144 2.29 -3.54 25.83
N LEU A 145 2.93 -3.88 24.70
CA LEU A 145 2.92 -5.23 24.13
C LEU A 145 4.16 -6.03 24.51
N LYS A 146 3.99 -7.34 24.68
CA LYS A 146 5.10 -8.27 24.89
C LYS A 146 5.47 -8.94 23.56
N ALA A 147 6.78 -9.06 23.30
CA ALA A 147 7.30 -9.86 22.19
C ALA A 147 6.72 -11.28 22.22
N GLY A 148 6.44 -11.82 21.04
CA GLY A 148 5.86 -13.15 20.87
C GLY A 148 4.39 -13.27 21.25
N THR A 149 3.69 -12.21 21.66
CA THR A 149 2.22 -12.27 21.88
C THR A 149 1.53 -12.57 20.55
N PRO A 150 0.65 -13.57 20.44
CA PRO A 150 -0.19 -13.76 19.25
C PRO A 150 -1.04 -12.52 19.00
N ILE A 151 -1.16 -12.07 17.75
CA ILE A 151 -1.93 -10.86 17.45
C ILE A 151 -3.40 -11.03 17.86
N ALA A 152 -3.96 -12.22 17.68
CA ALA A 152 -5.32 -12.55 18.07
C ALA A 152 -5.57 -12.50 19.59
N ASP A 153 -4.53 -12.53 20.41
CA ASP A 153 -4.64 -12.48 21.88
C ASP A 153 -4.58 -11.04 22.42
N ILE A 154 -4.34 -10.04 21.56
CA ILE A 154 -4.32 -8.63 21.96
C ILE A 154 -5.76 -8.14 22.14
N PRO A 155 -6.17 -7.70 23.34
CA PRO A 155 -7.52 -7.20 23.56
C PRO A 155 -7.76 -5.89 22.78
N VAL A 156 -8.95 -5.78 22.19
CA VAL A 156 -9.38 -4.58 21.47
C VAL A 156 -10.20 -3.70 22.40
N ASP A 157 -9.65 -2.54 22.76
CA ASP A 157 -10.34 -1.58 23.62
C ASP A 157 -11.29 -0.66 22.84
N LYS A 158 -10.90 -0.26 21.63
CA LYS A 158 -11.62 0.70 20.79
C LYS A 158 -11.52 0.31 19.33
N VAL A 159 -12.61 0.53 18.60
CA VAL A 159 -12.68 0.31 17.15
C VAL A 159 -13.08 1.62 16.48
N PHE A 160 -12.23 2.09 15.58
CA PHE A 160 -12.52 3.21 14.70
C PHE A 160 -12.57 2.67 13.27
N ILE A 161 -13.62 3.02 12.53
CA ILE A 161 -13.79 2.64 11.13
C ILE A 161 -13.94 3.93 10.33
N GLY A 162 -13.14 4.07 9.28
CA GLY A 162 -13.04 5.27 8.44
C GLY A 162 -11.58 5.71 8.29
N SER A 163 -11.41 7.00 7.97
CA SER A 163 -10.26 7.65 7.30
C SER A 163 -10.48 7.77 5.79
N CYS A 164 -9.62 8.54 5.11
CA CYS A 164 -9.65 8.71 3.66
C CYS A 164 -9.14 7.47 2.88
N THR A 165 -9.03 6.32 3.55
CA THR A 165 -8.30 5.13 3.14
C THR A 165 -9.23 3.93 2.94
#